data_AF-A0A0Q8IHZ5-F1
#
_entry.id   AF-A0A0Q8IHZ5-F1
#
_cell.length_a   1.000
_cell.length_b   1.000
_cell.length_c   1.000
_cell.angle_alpha   90.00
_cell.angle_beta   90.00
_cell.angle_gamma   90.00
#
_symmetry.space_group_name_H-M   'P 1'
#
loop_
_entity.id
_entity.type
_entity.pdbx_description
1 polymer ?
#
loop_
_entity_poly.entity_id
_entity_poly.type
_entity_poly.pdbx_seq_one_letter_code
_entity_poly.pdbx_strand_id
1 'polypeptide(L)'
;MRPARIVLSRRAGFDLQAISHALNGLPAQSVARPGPWGNPFTIDAVAEETGLDRAAAQVEAVVRHARWMRGEIEADRPRPPLEKIRTVLKGKNLACWCREGTPCHVETLIKLAND
;
A
#
# COMPACT_ATOMS: atom_id res chain seq x y z
N MET A 1 -7.85 -15.30 11.06
CA MET A 1 -6.50 -15.06 10.49
C MET A 1 -6.36 -13.57 10.21
N ARG A 2 -5.18 -12.97 10.42
CA ARG A 2 -5.00 -11.51 10.31
C ARG A 2 -4.28 -11.18 9.00
N PRO A 3 -4.86 -10.34 8.13
CA PRO A 3 -4.18 -9.81 6.96
C PRO A 3 -2.82 -9.20 7.28
N ALA A 4 -1.84 -9.45 6.42
CA ALA A 4 -0.47 -9.01 6.58
C ALA A 4 0.04 -8.31 5.33
N ARG A 5 1.09 -7.50 5.51
CA ARG A 5 1.85 -6.91 4.42
C ARG A 5 2.80 -7.94 3.83
N ILE A 6 2.93 -7.94 2.51
CA ILE A 6 3.94 -8.72 1.77
C ILE A 6 4.80 -7.76 0.93
N VAL A 7 6.11 -7.97 0.93
CA VAL A 7 7.02 -7.25 0.03
C VAL A 7 7.10 -8.00 -1.30
N LEU A 8 6.78 -7.32 -2.39
CA LEU A 8 6.91 -7.85 -3.74
C LEU A 8 8.37 -8.06 -4.10
N SER A 9 8.65 -9.10 -4.90
CA SER A 9 9.99 -9.42 -5.38
C SER A 9 9.99 -9.71 -6.87
N ARG A 10 11.10 -9.38 -7.54
CA ARG A 10 11.36 -9.75 -8.95
C ARG A 10 12.25 -10.98 -9.10
N ARG A 11 12.62 -11.64 -7.99
CA ARG A 11 13.45 -12.85 -8.05
C ARG A 11 12.68 -13.94 -8.80
N ALA A 12 13.39 -14.68 -9.66
CA ALA A 12 12.82 -15.84 -10.35
C ALA A 12 12.19 -16.81 -9.34
N GLY A 13 10.99 -17.31 -9.64
CA GLY A 13 10.24 -18.19 -8.75
C GLY A 13 9.43 -17.48 -7.66
N PHE A 14 9.41 -16.13 -7.61
CA PHE A 14 8.48 -15.41 -6.73
C PHE A 14 7.03 -15.65 -7.16
N ASP A 15 6.25 -16.24 -6.25
CA ASP A 15 4.80 -16.41 -6.39
C ASP A 15 4.11 -15.74 -5.19
N LEU A 16 3.40 -14.64 -5.48
CA LEU A 16 2.69 -13.87 -4.47
C LEU A 16 1.60 -14.68 -3.77
N GLN A 17 0.85 -15.52 -4.51
CA GLN A 17 -0.24 -16.29 -3.92
C GLN A 17 0.33 -17.41 -3.06
N ALA A 18 1.34 -18.14 -3.53
CA ALA A 18 1.98 -19.20 -2.74
C ALA A 18 2.55 -18.65 -1.41
N ILE A 19 3.25 -17.51 -1.46
CA ILE A 19 3.78 -16.84 -0.25
C ILE A 19 2.65 -16.42 0.68
N SER A 20 1.57 -15.85 0.14
CA SER A 20 0.42 -15.42 0.92
C SER A 20 -0.28 -16.57 1.64
N HIS A 21 -0.53 -17.67 0.93
CA HIS A 21 -1.13 -18.86 1.50
C HIS A 21 -0.22 -19.51 2.55
N ALA A 22 1.10 -19.56 2.32
CA ALA A 22 2.05 -20.07 3.30
C ALA A 22 2.13 -19.19 4.56
N LEU A 23 1.94 -17.88 4.44
CA LEU A 23 2.03 -16.94 5.56
C LEU A 23 0.88 -17.13 6.56
N ASN A 24 -0.35 -17.20 6.08
CA ASN A 24 -1.53 -17.26 6.93
C ASN A 24 -2.79 -17.80 6.22
N GLY A 25 -2.64 -18.56 5.14
CA GLY A 25 -3.76 -19.15 4.39
C GLY A 25 -4.61 -18.17 3.56
N LEU A 26 -4.41 -16.85 3.67
CA LEU A 26 -5.19 -15.85 2.94
C LEU A 26 -4.65 -15.66 1.52
N PRO A 27 -5.51 -15.30 0.55
CA PRO A 27 -5.04 -14.85 -0.76
C PRO A 27 -4.39 -13.46 -0.65
N ALA A 28 -3.60 -13.09 -1.66
CA ALA A 28 -2.96 -11.78 -1.72
C ALA A 28 -3.51 -10.88 -2.84
N GLN A 29 -3.41 -9.57 -2.64
CA GLN A 29 -3.66 -8.55 -3.65
C GLN A 29 -2.47 -7.59 -3.72
N SER A 30 -1.90 -7.41 -4.92
CA SER A 30 -0.96 -6.31 -5.14
C SER A 30 -1.69 -4.97 -5.07
N VAL A 31 -1.17 -4.07 -4.27
CA VAL A 31 -1.63 -2.67 -4.13
C VAL A 31 -0.54 -1.69 -4.56
N ALA A 32 0.50 -2.18 -5.25
CA ALA A 32 1.53 -1.35 -5.86
C ALA A 32 0.99 -0.54 -7.05
N ARG A 33 1.78 0.44 -7.50
CA ARG A 33 1.56 1.15 -8.76
C ARG A 33 2.01 0.29 -9.96
N PRO A 34 1.40 0.45 -11.15
CA PRO A 34 0.19 1.24 -11.41
C PRO A 34 -1.06 0.50 -10.93
N GLY A 35 -2.11 1.24 -10.55
CA GLY A 35 -3.38 0.64 -10.12
C GLY A 35 -4.15 1.52 -9.13
N PRO A 36 -5.44 1.23 -8.88
CA PRO A 36 -6.32 2.08 -8.08
C PRO A 36 -5.93 2.15 -6.59
N TRP A 37 -5.13 1.20 -6.11
CA TRP A 37 -4.72 1.08 -4.70
C TRP A 37 -3.35 1.69 -4.40
N GLY A 38 -2.57 2.02 -5.43
CA GLY A 38 -1.23 2.57 -5.26
C GLY A 38 -1.24 3.93 -4.59
N ASN A 39 -0.18 4.25 -3.85
CA ASN A 39 0.01 5.59 -3.32
C ASN A 39 0.24 6.60 -4.48
N PRO A 40 -0.58 7.65 -4.69
CA PRO A 40 -0.31 8.65 -5.71
C PRO A 40 0.89 9.55 -5.35
N PHE A 41 1.19 9.72 -4.07
CA PHE A 41 2.35 10.48 -3.59
C PHE A 41 3.61 9.61 -3.74
N THR A 42 4.45 9.91 -4.72
CA THR A 42 5.73 9.20 -4.91
C THR A 42 6.78 9.74 -3.93
N ILE A 43 7.69 8.86 -3.48
CA ILE A 43 8.79 9.28 -2.58
C ILE A 43 9.63 10.35 -3.26
N ASP A 44 9.89 10.19 -4.56
CA ASP A 44 10.72 11.13 -5.34
C ASP A 44 10.06 12.50 -5.47
N ALA A 45 8.76 12.55 -5.81
CA ALA A 45 8.04 13.82 -5.92
C ALA A 45 7.90 14.52 -4.56
N VAL A 46 7.67 13.77 -3.48
CA VAL A 46 7.64 14.33 -2.12
C VAL A 46 9.02 14.87 -1.73
N ALA A 47 10.10 14.14 -2.02
CA ALA A 47 11.46 14.61 -1.74
C ALA A 47 11.80 15.89 -2.53
N GLU A 48 11.43 15.94 -3.81
CA GLU A 48 11.62 17.12 -4.66
C GLU A 48 10.83 18.34 -4.15
N GLU A 49 9.55 18.16 -3.79
CA GLU A 49 8.69 19.23 -3.30
C GLU A 49 9.14 19.77 -1.93
N THR A 50 9.59 18.90 -1.03
CA THR A 50 9.82 19.24 0.38
C THR A 50 11.29 19.46 0.74
N GLY A 51 12.22 19.01 -0.11
CA GLY A 51 13.65 18.98 0.20
C GLY A 51 14.04 17.92 1.24
N LEU A 52 13.12 17.02 1.62
CA LEU A 52 13.39 15.93 2.56
C LEU A 52 14.31 14.87 1.95
N ASP A 53 15.09 14.21 2.81
CA ASP A 53 15.77 12.98 2.41
C ASP A 53 14.75 11.87 2.06
N ARG A 54 15.24 10.82 1.40
CA ARG A 54 14.37 9.73 0.92
C ARG A 54 13.58 9.03 2.03
N ALA A 55 14.15 8.88 3.23
CA ALA A 55 13.50 8.18 4.32
C ALA A 55 12.37 9.03 4.91
N ALA A 56 12.63 10.32 5.15
CA ALA A 56 11.63 11.28 5.60
C ALA A 56 10.53 11.49 4.53
N ALA A 57 10.89 11.58 3.25
CA ALA A 57 9.94 11.66 2.15
C ALA A 57 9.05 10.41 2.05
N GLN A 58 9.56 9.23 2.38
CA GLN A 58 8.75 8.00 2.43
C GLN A 58 7.71 8.05 3.56
N VAL A 59 8.08 8.54 4.74
CA VAL A 59 7.15 8.76 5.85
C VAL A 59 6.05 9.73 5.41
N GLU A 60 6.44 10.87 4.84
CA GLU A 60 5.51 11.90 4.39
C GLU A 60 4.57 11.40 3.28
N ALA A 61 5.07 10.63 2.32
CA ALA A 61 4.25 10.01 1.29
C ALA A 61 3.18 9.07 1.86
N VAL A 62 3.49 8.32 2.93
CA VAL A 62 2.52 7.44 3.61
C VAL A 62 1.50 8.27 4.41
N VAL A 63 1.94 9.34 5.08
CA VAL A 63 1.04 10.27 5.78
C VAL A 63 0.06 10.91 4.80
N ARG A 64 0.54 11.45 3.68
CA ARG A 64 -0.30 12.01 2.62
C ARG A 64 -1.29 10.98 2.07
N HIS A 65 -0.85 9.75 1.85
CA HIS A 65 -1.77 8.68 1.44
C HIS A 65 -2.90 8.44 2.44
N ALA A 66 -2.61 8.40 3.74
CA ALA A 66 -3.63 8.24 4.76
C ALA A 66 -4.62 9.42 4.78
N ARG A 67 -4.13 10.65 4.65
CA ARG A 67 -4.95 11.87 4.56
C ARG A 67 -5.84 11.85 3.30
N TRP A 68 -5.29 11.44 2.17
CA TRP A 68 -6.04 11.28 0.90
C TRP A 68 -7.14 10.23 1.01
N MET A 69 -6.87 9.08 1.64
CA MET A 69 -7.90 8.06 1.88
C MET A 69 -9.03 8.57 2.78
N ARG A 70 -8.74 9.48 3.71
CA ARG A 70 -9.73 10.16 4.57
C ARG A 70 -10.43 11.34 3.90
N GLY A 71 -10.01 11.73 2.69
CA GLY A 71 -10.57 12.88 1.97
C GLY A 71 -10.13 14.24 2.53
N GLU A 72 -9.00 14.28 3.24
CA GLU A 72 -8.45 15.52 3.81
C GLU A 72 -7.58 16.30 2.82
N ILE A 73 -7.04 15.61 1.80
CA ILE A 73 -6.25 16.19 0.71
C ILE A 73 -6.61 15.50 -0.60
N GLU A 74 -6.40 16.20 -1.70
CA GLU A 74 -6.57 15.65 -3.06
C GLU A 74 -5.23 15.19 -3.64
N ALA A 75 -5.31 14.34 -4.67
CA ALA A 75 -4.18 13.88 -5.45
C ALA A 75 -4.44 14.10 -6.95
N ASP A 76 -3.50 13.70 -7.80
CA ASP A 76 -3.64 13.71 -9.26
C ASP A 76 -4.71 12.75 -9.82
N ARG A 77 -5.39 12.02 -8.94
CA ARG A 77 -6.45 11.07 -9.27
C ARG A 77 -7.44 10.90 -8.11
N PRO A 78 -8.69 10.49 -8.40
CA PRO A 78 -9.69 10.28 -7.36
C PRO A 78 -9.31 9.13 -6.43
N ARG A 79 -9.61 9.29 -5.14
CA ARG A 79 -9.47 8.21 -4.15
C ARG A 79 -10.45 7.07 -4.44
N PRO A 80 -10.04 5.81 -4.22
CA PRO A 80 -10.97 4.70 -4.35
C PRO A 80 -12.09 4.80 -3.28
N PRO A 81 -13.34 4.46 -3.62
CA PRO A 81 -14.42 4.41 -2.63
C PRO A 81 -14.13 3.39 -1.52
N LEU A 82 -14.47 3.73 -0.27
CA LEU A 82 -14.24 2.85 0.89
C LEU A 82 -14.97 1.51 0.74
N GLU A 83 -16.19 1.53 0.19
CA GLU A 83 -16.93 0.34 -0.23
C GLU A 83 -16.04 -0.58 -1.08
N LYS A 84 -15.43 -0.04 -2.15
CA LYS A 84 -14.62 -0.81 -3.09
C LYS A 84 -13.36 -1.38 -2.43
N ILE A 85 -12.75 -0.62 -1.52
CA ILE A 85 -11.64 -1.10 -0.68
C ILE A 85 -12.08 -2.33 0.11
N ARG A 86 -13.20 -2.23 0.83
CA ARG A 86 -13.74 -3.33 1.66
C ARG A 86 -14.16 -4.53 0.82
N THR A 87 -14.83 -4.35 -0.32
CA THR A 87 -15.29 -5.47 -1.15
C THR A 87 -14.11 -6.21 -1.79
N VAL A 88 -13.06 -5.50 -2.21
CA VAL A 88 -11.96 -6.10 -2.97
C VAL A 88 -10.81 -6.56 -2.09
N LEU A 89 -10.50 -5.85 -0.99
CA LEU A 89 -9.29 -6.08 -0.19
C LEU A 89 -9.55 -6.78 1.15
N LYS A 90 -10.80 -6.85 1.63
CA LYS A 90 -11.11 -7.49 2.91
C LYS A 90 -10.67 -8.95 2.91
N GLY A 91 -10.03 -9.36 4.01
CA GLY A 91 -9.54 -10.73 4.17
C GLY A 91 -8.37 -11.13 3.25
N LYS A 92 -7.65 -10.17 2.63
CA LYS A 92 -6.48 -10.45 1.79
C LYS A 92 -5.20 -9.90 2.40
N ASN A 93 -4.09 -10.61 2.23
CA ASN A 93 -2.78 -10.00 2.41
C ASN A 93 -2.54 -8.97 1.30
N LEU A 94 -1.89 -7.86 1.62
CA LEU A 94 -1.66 -6.78 0.65
C LEU A 94 -0.17 -6.65 0.35
N ALA A 95 0.16 -6.50 -0.94
CA ALA A 95 1.54 -6.50 -1.38
C ALA A 95 1.99 -5.19 -2.03
N CYS A 96 3.19 -4.73 -1.69
CA CYS A 96 3.81 -3.53 -2.26
C CYS A 96 5.33 -3.72 -2.42
N TRP A 97 6.00 -2.81 -3.12
CA TRP A 97 7.45 -2.82 -3.34
C TRP A 97 8.27 -2.18 -2.20
N CYS A 98 7.64 -1.50 -1.25
CA CYS A 98 8.35 -0.87 -0.12
C CYS A 98 9.08 -1.95 0.70
N ARG A 99 10.36 -1.70 1.00
CA ARG A 99 11.21 -2.61 1.78
C ARG A 99 10.60 -2.92 3.15
N GLU A 100 10.79 -4.16 3.61
CA GLU A 100 10.41 -4.58 4.96
C GLU A 100 11.00 -3.66 6.03
N GLY A 101 10.24 -3.34 7.09
CA GLY A 101 10.65 -2.41 8.14
C GLY A 101 10.65 -0.92 7.76
N THR A 102 10.22 -0.56 6.54
CA THR A 102 10.02 0.86 6.14
C THR A 102 8.52 1.20 6.05
N PRO A 103 8.12 2.48 6.24
CA PRO A 103 6.72 2.90 6.14
C PRO A 103 6.09 2.50 4.79
N CYS A 104 4.85 2.03 4.79
CA CYS A 104 4.13 1.73 3.56
C CYS A 104 2.66 2.13 3.68
N HIS A 105 1.99 2.22 2.53
CA HIS A 105 0.57 2.54 2.44
C HIS A 105 -0.32 1.31 2.66
N VAL A 106 0.28 0.11 2.63
CA VAL A 106 -0.39 -1.17 2.85
C VAL A 106 -1.07 -1.21 4.21
N GLU A 107 -0.42 -0.70 5.24
CA GLU A 107 -0.92 -0.68 6.62
C GLU A 107 -2.22 0.12 6.71
N THR A 108 -2.29 1.27 6.03
CA THR A 108 -3.53 2.05 5.89
C THR A 108 -4.62 1.25 5.19
N LEU A 109 -4.30 0.60 4.06
CA LEU A 109 -5.28 -0.18 3.30
C LEU A 109 -5.79 -1.43 4.04
N ILE A 110 -4.91 -2.13 4.76
CA ILE A 110 -5.31 -3.28 5.60
C ILE A 110 -6.31 -2.82 6.66
N LYS A 111 -6.02 -1.69 7.32
CA LYS A 111 -6.94 -1.12 8.31
C LYS A 111 -8.30 -0.78 7.68
N LEU A 112 -8.30 0.03 6.61
CA LEU A 112 -9.54 0.45 5.93
C LEU A 112 -10.37 -0.72 5.37
N ALA A 113 -9.72 -1.81 4.96
CA ALA A 113 -10.41 -2.97 4.40
C ALA A 113 -11.05 -3.87 5.46
N ASN A 114 -10.57 -3.84 6.71
CA ASN A 114 -10.99 -4.78 7.76
C ASN A 114 -11.64 -4.11 8.98
N ASP A 115 -11.63 -2.78 9.08
CA ASP A 115 -12.51 -1.98 9.94
C ASP A 115 -13.93 -1.92 9.36
#